data_AF-A0A8T5N266-F1
#
_entry.id   AF-A0A8T5N266-F1
#
_cell.length_a   1.000
_cell.length_b   1.000
_cell.length_c   1.000
_cell.angle_alpha   90.00
_cell.angle_beta   90.00
_cell.angle_gamma   90.00
#
_symmetry.space_group_name_H-M   'P 1'
#
loop_
_entity.id
_entity.type
_entity.pdbx_description
1 polymer ?
#
loop_
_entity_poly.entity_id
_entity_poly.type
_entity_poly.pdbx_seq_one_letter_code
_entity_poly.pdbx_strand_id
1 'polypeptide(L)'
;GVDFLNLNELEFSETNYNALNKMGFTVKKDISSAVKGSEKTAISVMKNLDADIALHYCSSSFKDAVQLRNRIKRRAKNVAKKYDIITKDGTILKGIIECRKMKTVTKELIRNYNIPENLINVDNEKKRIEVAPWVLEKISKQLPYKCFIVEEYPTADRLEVERIRLK
;
A
#
# COMPACT_ATOMS: atom_id res chain seq x y z
N GLY A 1 -18.74 30.23 23.06
CA GLY A 1 -17.78 30.63 22.02
C GLY A 1 -17.63 29.48 21.06
N VAL A 2 -16.81 29.62 20.02
CA VAL A 2 -16.30 28.47 19.24
C VAL A 2 -15.08 27.95 19.97
N ASP A 3 -15.08 26.69 20.41
CA ASP A 3 -14.02 26.16 21.28
C ASP A 3 -12.82 25.59 20.51
N PHE A 4 -13.00 25.28 19.21
CA PHE A 4 -11.94 24.76 18.34
C PHE A 4 -12.12 25.19 16.88
N LEU A 5 -11.00 25.36 16.16
CA LEU A 5 -10.98 25.70 14.74
C LEU A 5 -10.06 24.74 13.96
N ASN A 6 -10.56 24.10 12.90
CA ASN A 6 -9.76 23.25 12.04
C ASN A 6 -9.45 23.98 10.73
N LEU A 7 -8.17 24.09 10.38
CA LEU A 7 -7.69 24.81 9.20
C LEU A 7 -6.95 23.84 8.27
N ASN A 8 -7.48 23.63 7.07
CA ASN A 8 -6.90 22.73 6.07
C ASN A 8 -6.02 23.51 5.09
N GLU A 9 -4.88 22.91 4.70
CA GLU A 9 -4.07 23.43 3.60
C GLU A 9 -4.86 23.38 2.28
N LEU A 10 -4.93 24.51 1.58
CA LEU A 10 -5.62 24.58 0.29
C LEU A 10 -4.87 23.74 -0.75
N GLU A 11 -5.61 22.95 -1.52
CA GLU A 11 -5.08 22.02 -2.53
C GLU A 11 -5.87 22.10 -3.85
N PHE A 12 -5.18 21.81 -4.94
CA PHE A 12 -5.76 21.57 -6.26
C PHE A 12 -6.42 20.20 -6.30
N SER A 13 -7.60 20.15 -6.92
CA SER A 13 -8.33 18.95 -7.31
C SER A 13 -8.85 19.14 -8.72
N GLU A 14 -9.27 18.06 -9.39
CA GLU A 14 -9.87 18.15 -10.73
C GLU A 14 -11.05 19.13 -10.77
N THR A 15 -11.85 19.18 -9.69
CA THR A 15 -13.05 20.01 -9.60
C THR A 15 -12.76 21.48 -9.35
N ASN A 16 -11.67 21.83 -8.66
CA ASN A 16 -11.33 23.22 -8.33
C ASN A 16 -10.20 23.81 -9.19
N TYR A 17 -9.56 22.99 -10.04
CA TYR A 17 -8.38 23.35 -10.81
C TYR A 17 -8.59 24.63 -11.63
N ASN A 18 -9.66 24.66 -12.41
CA ASN A 18 -9.96 25.81 -13.28
C ASN A 18 -10.23 27.09 -12.48
N ALA A 19 -10.87 26.97 -11.31
CA ALA A 19 -11.15 28.12 -10.46
C ALA A 19 -9.87 28.68 -9.84
N LEU A 20 -9.05 27.81 -9.23
CA LEU A 20 -7.78 28.21 -8.61
C LEU A 20 -6.77 28.75 -9.63
N ASN A 21 -6.72 28.16 -10.83
CA ASN A 21 -5.85 28.63 -11.89
C ASN A 21 -6.28 30.01 -12.42
N LYS A 22 -7.59 30.26 -12.57
CA LYS A 22 -8.12 31.60 -12.91
C LYS A 22 -7.81 32.65 -11.84
N MET A 23 -7.70 32.23 -10.58
CA MET A 23 -7.28 33.09 -9.47
C MET A 23 -5.76 33.28 -9.39
N GLY A 24 -4.98 32.70 -10.30
CA GLY A 24 -3.52 32.84 -10.37
C GLY A 24 -2.75 31.99 -9.36
N PHE A 25 -3.40 31.03 -8.70
CA PHE A 25 -2.72 30.09 -7.80
C PHE A 25 -1.88 29.08 -8.58
N THR A 26 -0.81 28.61 -7.94
CA THR A 26 0.12 27.61 -8.50
C THR A 26 0.35 26.49 -7.51
N VAL A 27 0.74 25.31 -7.99
CA VAL A 27 1.03 24.15 -7.14
C VAL A 27 2.36 24.36 -6.40
N LYS A 28 2.44 23.92 -5.13
CA LYS A 28 3.60 24.12 -4.24
C LYS A 28 4.83 23.31 -4.66
N LYS A 29 4.65 22.05 -5.10
CA LYS A 29 5.68 21.11 -5.60
C LYS A 29 5.02 20.02 -6.46
N ASP A 30 5.77 19.36 -7.36
CA ASP A 30 5.28 18.28 -8.23
C ASP A 30 4.69 17.06 -7.49
N ILE A 31 4.96 16.93 -6.18
CA ILE A 31 4.59 15.78 -5.35
C ILE A 31 3.37 16.08 -4.44
N SER A 32 2.86 17.31 -4.44
CA SER A 32 1.72 17.68 -3.59
C SER A 32 0.75 18.56 -4.35
N SER A 33 -0.55 18.29 -4.26
CA SER A 33 -1.57 19.17 -4.82
C SER A 33 -1.73 20.49 -4.05
N ALA A 34 -0.98 20.72 -2.98
CA ALA A 34 -1.03 21.96 -2.19
C ALA A 34 -0.85 23.21 -3.05
N VAL A 35 -1.62 24.26 -2.77
CA VAL A 35 -1.43 25.59 -3.35
C VAL A 35 -0.19 26.25 -2.76
N LYS A 36 0.69 26.80 -3.59
CA LYS A 36 1.89 27.50 -3.18
C LYS A 36 1.53 28.69 -2.28
N GLY A 37 2.10 28.70 -1.08
CA GLY A 37 1.91 29.78 -0.10
C GLY A 37 0.73 29.60 0.86
N SER A 38 -0.15 28.59 0.67
CA SER A 38 -1.30 28.36 1.55
C SER A 38 -0.89 28.07 3.00
N GLU A 39 0.20 27.31 3.21
CA GLU A 39 0.78 27.08 4.54
C GLU A 39 1.26 28.36 5.22
N LYS A 40 1.90 29.27 4.48
CA LYS A 40 2.34 30.56 5.05
C LYS A 40 1.15 31.41 5.46
N THR A 41 0.08 31.40 4.65
CA THR A 41 -1.17 32.08 4.98
C THR A 41 -1.82 31.47 6.22
N ALA A 42 -1.88 30.14 6.31
CA ALA A 42 -2.37 29.42 7.49
C ALA A 42 -1.62 29.82 8.77
N ILE A 43 -0.28 29.83 8.73
CA ILE A 43 0.57 30.28 9.85
C ILE A 43 0.32 31.74 10.20
N SER A 44 0.12 32.61 9.20
CA SER A 44 -0.21 34.02 9.44
C SER A 44 -1.56 34.18 10.14
N VAL A 45 -2.59 33.45 9.70
CA VAL A 45 -3.91 33.44 10.35
C VAL A 45 -3.79 32.95 11.78
N MET A 46 -3.03 31.87 12.04
CA MET A 46 -2.79 31.35 13.39
C MET A 46 -2.13 32.38 14.32
N LYS A 47 -1.18 33.17 13.82
CA LYS A 47 -0.45 34.17 14.61
C LYS A 47 -1.29 35.42 14.93
N ASN A 48 -2.22 35.77 14.06
CA ASN A 48 -3.07 36.95 14.21
C ASN A 48 -4.45 36.63 14.81
N LEU A 49 -4.73 35.38 15.15
CA LEU A 49 -5.95 34.99 15.85
C LEU A 49 -5.79 35.31 17.33
N ASP A 50 -6.41 36.41 17.76
CA ASP A 50 -6.42 36.88 19.15
C ASP A 50 -7.60 36.26 19.90
N ALA A 51 -7.64 34.92 19.94
CA ALA A 51 -8.71 34.17 20.56
C ALA A 51 -8.16 32.89 21.22
N ASP A 52 -8.65 32.58 22.42
CA ASP A 52 -8.31 31.39 23.21
C ASP A 52 -8.97 30.11 22.62
N ILE A 53 -8.78 29.91 21.31
CA ILE A 53 -9.43 28.87 20.51
C ILE A 53 -8.36 27.87 20.09
N ALA A 54 -8.58 26.59 20.40
CA ALA A 54 -7.69 25.52 19.98
C ALA A 54 -7.72 25.37 18.45
N LEU A 55 -6.61 25.73 17.77
CA LEU A 55 -6.50 25.67 16.32
C LEU A 55 -5.63 24.49 15.86
N HIS A 56 -6.18 23.62 15.01
CA HIS A 56 -5.45 22.50 14.40
C HIS A 56 -5.22 22.76 12.91
N TYR A 57 -3.96 22.81 12.49
CA TYR A 57 -3.59 22.94 11.08
C TYR A 57 -3.29 21.57 10.46
N CYS A 58 -3.89 21.34 9.29
CA CYS A 58 -3.88 20.08 8.59
C CYS A 58 -3.18 20.23 7.23
N SER A 59 -1.92 19.80 7.12
CA SER A 59 -1.16 19.85 5.86
C SER A 59 -1.62 18.81 4.84
N SER A 60 -1.67 19.18 3.55
CA SER A 60 -2.21 18.33 2.48
C SER A 60 -1.23 17.23 2.07
N SER A 61 0.07 17.55 1.93
CA SER A 61 1.09 16.57 1.54
C SER A 61 1.27 15.45 2.59
N PHE A 62 1.08 15.75 3.88
CA PHE A 62 1.14 14.75 4.94
C PHE A 62 -0.12 13.86 4.94
N LYS A 63 -1.28 14.45 4.68
CA LYS A 63 -2.55 13.73 4.60
C LYS A 63 -2.55 12.71 3.47
N ASP A 64 -2.08 13.06 2.28
CA ASP A 64 -2.14 12.14 1.14
C ASP A 64 -1.32 10.87 1.35
N ALA A 65 -0.08 11.01 1.83
CA ALA A 65 0.79 9.87 2.09
C ALA A 65 0.25 8.98 3.23
N VAL A 66 -0.19 9.58 4.33
CA VAL A 66 -0.71 8.83 5.49
C VAL A 66 -2.07 8.19 5.17
N GLN A 67 -2.97 8.89 4.49
CA GLN A 67 -4.27 8.35 4.09
C GLN A 67 -4.13 7.21 3.08
N LEU A 68 -3.23 7.36 2.10
CA LEU A 68 -2.92 6.29 1.14
C LEU A 68 -2.38 5.06 1.86
N ARG A 69 -1.38 5.23 2.73
CA ARG A 69 -0.80 4.13 3.51
C ARG A 69 -1.84 3.44 4.38
N ASN A 70 -2.72 4.19 5.03
CA ASN A 70 -3.83 3.63 5.81
C ASN A 70 -4.84 2.87 4.95
N ARG A 71 -5.11 3.34 3.72
CA ARG A 71 -5.96 2.64 2.77
C ARG A 71 -5.32 1.32 2.30
N ILE A 72 -4.03 1.33 1.99
CA ILE A 72 -3.27 0.13 1.62
C ILE A 72 -3.30 -0.89 2.76
N LYS A 73 -3.00 -0.48 4.00
CA LYS A 73 -3.07 -1.35 5.18
C LYS A 73 -4.44 -1.97 5.41
N ARG A 74 -5.52 -1.19 5.25
CA ARG A 74 -6.89 -1.71 5.35
C ARG A 74 -7.20 -2.73 4.26
N ARG A 75 -6.81 -2.45 3.01
CA ARG A 75 -6.96 -3.40 1.90
C ARG A 75 -6.19 -4.68 2.16
N ALA A 76 -4.95 -4.59 2.65
CA ALA A 76 -4.14 -5.75 3.00
C ALA A 76 -4.87 -6.67 3.98
N LYS A 77 -5.43 -6.12 5.05
CA LYS A 77 -6.20 -6.88 6.05
C LYS A 77 -7.44 -7.57 5.48
N ASN A 78 -8.05 -6.99 4.44
CA ASN A 78 -9.27 -7.55 3.83
C ASN A 78 -8.97 -8.59 2.74
N VAL A 79 -7.85 -8.45 2.03
CA VAL A 79 -7.51 -9.29 0.86
C VAL A 79 -6.52 -10.41 1.22
N ALA A 80 -5.71 -10.24 2.26
CA ALA A 80 -4.74 -11.24 2.68
C ALA A 80 -5.42 -12.55 3.05
N LYS A 81 -4.85 -13.65 2.54
CA LYS A 81 -5.25 -15.01 2.93
C LYS A 81 -4.72 -15.30 4.34
N LYS A 82 -5.27 -16.33 4.99
CA LYS A 82 -4.85 -16.76 6.34
C LYS A 82 -3.35 -17.05 6.46
N TYR A 83 -2.70 -17.34 5.34
CA TYR A 83 -1.29 -17.69 5.27
C TYR A 83 -0.39 -16.62 4.64
N ASP A 84 -0.95 -15.46 4.31
CA ASP A 84 -0.19 -14.34 3.79
C ASP A 84 0.45 -13.56 4.95
N ILE A 85 1.66 -13.00 4.74
CA ILE A 85 2.29 -12.09 5.71
C ILE A 85 2.04 -10.65 5.25
N ILE A 86 1.37 -9.85 6.08
CA ILE A 86 1.20 -8.41 5.82
C ILE A 86 2.41 -7.67 6.41
N THR A 87 3.08 -6.85 5.59
CA THR A 87 4.23 -6.05 6.05
C THR A 87 3.79 -4.81 6.85
N LYS A 88 4.76 -4.13 7.47
CA LYS A 88 4.53 -2.85 8.16
C LYS A 88 3.95 -1.75 7.27
N ASP A 89 4.12 -1.85 5.94
CA ASP A 89 3.68 -0.86 4.96
C ASP A 89 2.35 -1.25 4.29
N GLY A 90 1.82 -2.43 4.62
CA GLY A 90 0.52 -2.91 4.14
C GLY A 90 0.60 -3.60 2.78
N THR A 91 1.79 -3.95 2.32
CA THR A 91 2.00 -4.92 1.23
C THR A 91 1.89 -6.35 1.76
N ILE A 92 1.83 -7.31 0.85
CA ILE A 92 1.65 -8.73 1.16
C ILE A 92 2.86 -9.51 0.65
N LEU A 93 3.52 -10.25 1.54
CA LEU A 93 4.56 -11.21 1.19
C LEU A 93 3.95 -12.57 0.86
N LYS A 94 4.39 -13.15 -0.27
CA LYS A 94 3.96 -14.46 -0.77
C LYS A 94 5.15 -15.31 -1.16
N GLY A 95 5.10 -16.60 -0.81
CA GLY A 95 5.98 -17.60 -1.40
C GLY A 95 5.46 -18.01 -2.76
N ILE A 96 6.33 -18.06 -3.76
CA ILE A 96 5.98 -18.37 -5.15
C ILE A 96 6.86 -19.46 -5.71
N ILE A 97 6.21 -20.42 -6.38
CA ILE A 97 6.86 -21.44 -7.18
C ILE A 97 6.44 -21.27 -8.64
N GLU A 98 7.42 -21.03 -9.50
CA GLU A 98 7.20 -20.98 -10.95
C GLU A 98 7.34 -22.37 -11.56
N CYS A 99 6.28 -22.87 -12.17
CA CYS A 99 6.29 -24.17 -12.84
C CYS A 99 5.24 -24.24 -13.96
N ARG A 100 5.50 -25.07 -14.99
CA ARG A 100 4.54 -25.27 -16.10
C ARG A 100 3.35 -26.15 -15.70
N LYS A 101 3.61 -27.20 -14.91
CA LYS A 101 2.60 -28.23 -14.55
C LYS A 101 2.01 -27.96 -13.16
N MET A 102 1.38 -26.80 -12.96
CA MET A 102 0.94 -26.33 -11.64
C MET A 102 0.11 -27.37 -10.86
N LYS A 103 -0.88 -28.01 -11.50
CA LYS A 103 -1.71 -29.05 -10.85
C LYS A 103 -0.91 -30.24 -10.33
N THR A 104 0.10 -30.68 -11.07
CA THR A 104 0.96 -31.80 -10.66
C THR A 104 1.86 -31.39 -9.51
N VAL A 105 2.47 -30.21 -9.60
CA VAL A 105 3.34 -29.67 -8.55
C VAL A 105 2.58 -29.42 -7.26
N THR A 106 1.36 -28.88 -7.30
CA THR A 106 0.51 -28.74 -6.10
C THR A 106 0.26 -30.09 -5.41
N LYS A 107 -0.02 -31.16 -6.17
CA LYS A 107 -0.19 -32.51 -5.60
C LYS A 107 1.10 -33.03 -4.97
N GLU A 108 2.24 -32.76 -5.58
CA GLU A 108 3.56 -33.11 -5.06
C GLU A 108 3.85 -32.37 -3.75
N LEU A 109 3.58 -31.07 -3.68
CA LEU A 109 3.72 -30.25 -2.48
C LEU A 109 2.88 -30.78 -1.31
N ILE A 110 1.65 -31.20 -1.58
CA ILE A 110 0.75 -31.75 -0.55
C ILE A 110 1.23 -33.12 -0.08
N ARG A 111 1.57 -34.03 -1.01
CA ARG A 111 1.86 -35.44 -0.67
C ARG A 111 3.29 -35.68 -0.21
N ASN A 112 4.27 -35.10 -0.90
CA ASN A 112 5.69 -35.40 -0.67
C ASN A 112 6.30 -34.46 0.38
N TYR A 113 5.82 -33.22 0.44
CA TYR A 113 6.31 -32.20 1.38
C TYR A 113 5.33 -31.93 2.54
N ASN A 114 4.22 -32.66 2.58
CA ASN A 114 3.21 -32.62 3.64
C ASN A 114 2.69 -31.19 3.91
N ILE A 115 2.56 -30.37 2.86
CA ILE A 115 2.06 -29.00 2.99
C ILE A 115 0.53 -29.04 2.99
N PRO A 116 -0.13 -28.46 4.02
CA PRO A 116 -1.57 -28.35 4.04
C PRO A 116 -2.13 -27.57 2.83
N GLU A 117 -3.19 -28.10 2.20
CA GLU A 117 -3.79 -27.50 1.01
C GLU A 117 -4.27 -26.05 1.25
N ASN A 118 -4.70 -25.74 2.48
CA ASN A 118 -5.12 -24.40 2.87
C ASN A 118 -3.97 -23.37 2.90
N LEU A 119 -2.71 -23.79 2.75
CA LEU A 119 -1.54 -22.92 2.63
C LEU A 119 -1.07 -22.74 1.19
N ILE A 120 -1.76 -23.36 0.21
CA ILE A 120 -1.40 -23.34 -1.20
C ILE A 120 -2.53 -22.67 -1.99
N ASN A 121 -2.17 -21.92 -3.02
CA ASN A 121 -3.11 -21.46 -4.03
C ASN A 121 -2.48 -21.53 -5.42
N VAL A 122 -3.28 -21.91 -6.42
CA VAL A 122 -2.85 -21.91 -7.82
C VAL A 122 -3.33 -20.61 -8.45
N ASP A 123 -2.39 -19.76 -8.86
CA ASP A 123 -2.66 -18.51 -9.55
C ASP A 123 -2.53 -18.74 -11.07
N ASN A 124 -3.67 -18.89 -11.74
CA ASN A 124 -3.72 -19.14 -13.18
C ASN A 124 -3.41 -17.88 -14.01
N GLU A 125 -3.70 -16.69 -13.47
CA GLU A 125 -3.47 -15.42 -14.17
C GLU A 125 -1.97 -15.14 -14.26
N LYS A 126 -1.26 -15.25 -13.13
CA LYS A 126 0.19 -15.08 -13.07
C LYS A 126 0.99 -16.38 -13.33
N LYS A 127 0.31 -17.48 -13.65
CA LYS A 127 0.87 -18.80 -14.00
C LYS A 127 1.89 -19.33 -12.98
N ARG A 128 1.53 -19.29 -11.69
CA ARG A 128 2.42 -19.66 -10.59
C ARG A 128 1.65 -20.27 -9.42
N ILE A 129 2.37 -20.97 -8.55
CA ILE A 129 1.79 -21.49 -7.29
C ILE A 129 2.20 -20.56 -6.16
N GLU A 130 1.23 -20.16 -5.36
CA GLU A 130 1.41 -19.38 -4.14
C GLU A 130 1.42 -20.32 -2.94
N VAL A 131 2.34 -20.10 -2.03
CA VAL A 131 2.48 -20.83 -0.77
C VAL A 131 2.76 -19.83 0.34
N ALA A 132 2.38 -20.18 1.57
CA ALA A 132 2.82 -19.45 2.77
C ALA A 132 4.34 -19.15 2.72
N PRO A 133 4.78 -17.88 2.85
CA PRO A 133 6.20 -17.50 2.70
C PRO A 133 7.15 -18.34 3.56
N TRP A 134 6.83 -18.50 4.85
CA TRP A 134 7.63 -19.24 5.82
C TRP A 134 7.71 -20.75 5.54
N VAL A 135 6.71 -21.31 4.86
CA VAL A 135 6.74 -22.72 4.43
C VAL A 135 7.70 -22.83 3.27
N LEU A 136 7.56 -21.96 2.26
CA LEU A 136 8.39 -22.02 1.07
C LEU A 136 9.87 -21.78 1.39
N GLU A 137 10.20 -20.84 2.28
CA GLU A 137 11.58 -20.62 2.73
C GLU A 137 12.24 -21.90 3.24
N LYS A 138 11.52 -22.69 4.06
CA LYS A 138 12.04 -23.93 4.64
C LYS A 138 12.30 -25.03 3.61
N ILE A 139 11.41 -25.18 2.63
CA ILE A 139 11.46 -26.30 1.66
C ILE A 139 12.12 -25.93 0.33
N SER A 140 12.30 -24.65 0.03
CA SER A 140 12.81 -24.13 -1.25
C SER A 140 14.08 -24.84 -1.73
N LYS A 141 15.01 -25.14 -0.81
CA LYS A 141 16.27 -25.83 -1.11
C LYS A 141 16.07 -27.25 -1.65
N GLN A 142 15.01 -27.93 -1.23
CA GLN A 142 14.69 -29.32 -1.62
C GLN A 142 13.89 -29.38 -2.92
N LEU A 143 13.16 -28.30 -3.25
CA LEU A 143 12.34 -28.25 -4.45
C LEU A 143 13.21 -28.12 -5.72
N PRO A 144 12.91 -28.85 -6.81
CA PRO A 144 13.59 -28.70 -8.10
C PRO A 144 13.08 -27.50 -8.93
N TYR A 145 12.34 -26.58 -8.31
CA TYR A 145 11.66 -25.46 -8.98
C TYR A 145 12.27 -24.11 -8.59
N LYS A 146 12.05 -23.10 -9.44
CA LYS A 146 12.41 -21.71 -9.12
C LYS A 146 11.45 -21.19 -8.06
N CYS A 147 12.02 -20.84 -6.91
CA CYS A 147 11.26 -20.43 -5.73
C CYS A 147 11.61 -18.97 -5.37
N PHE A 148 10.60 -18.18 -5.04
CA PHE A 148 10.74 -16.76 -4.73
C PHE A 148 9.91 -16.38 -3.51
N ILE A 149 10.34 -15.36 -2.80
CA ILE A 149 9.46 -14.53 -1.98
C ILE A 149 9.20 -13.26 -2.77
N VAL A 150 7.93 -12.91 -2.95
CA VAL A 150 7.55 -11.63 -3.55
C VAL A 150 6.79 -10.78 -2.55
N GLU A 151 6.97 -9.48 -2.66
CA GLU A 151 6.17 -8.47 -2.00
C GLU A 151 5.24 -7.82 -3.03
N GLU A 152 3.94 -7.81 -2.76
CA GLU A 152 2.95 -7.25 -3.68
C GLU A 152 2.02 -6.24 -2.98
N TYR A 153 1.55 -5.25 -3.73
CA TYR A 153 0.47 -4.40 -3.27
C TYR A 153 -0.85 -5.18 -3.14
N PRO A 154 -1.69 -4.87 -2.13
CA PRO A 154 -3.02 -5.47 -1.96
C PRO A 154 -4.06 -4.79 -2.87
N THR A 155 -3.71 -4.66 -4.14
CA THR A 155 -4.53 -4.07 -5.21
C THR A 155 -4.95 -5.15 -6.21
N ALA A 156 -5.90 -4.85 -7.08
CA ALA A 156 -6.45 -5.85 -8.02
C ALA A 156 -5.39 -6.37 -9.01
N ASP A 157 -4.49 -5.48 -9.46
CA ASP A 157 -3.36 -5.78 -10.33
C ASP A 157 -2.19 -6.48 -9.60
N ARG A 158 -2.22 -6.48 -8.27
CA ARG A 158 -1.22 -7.14 -7.40
C ARG A 158 0.21 -6.80 -7.82
N LEU A 159 0.49 -5.52 -7.97
CA LEU A 159 1.78 -5.02 -8.43
C LEU A 159 2.92 -5.55 -7.54
N GLU A 160 3.90 -6.20 -8.15
CA GLU A 160 5.12 -6.67 -7.47
C GLU A 160 6.04 -5.48 -7.18
N VAL A 161 6.44 -5.35 -5.92
CA VAL A 161 7.34 -4.30 -5.44
C VAL A 161 8.75 -4.85 -5.29
N GLU A 162 8.86 -6.06 -4.75
CA GLU A 162 10.13 -6.74 -4.54
C GLU A 162 10.01 -8.22 -4.86
N ARG A 163 11.11 -8.80 -5.32
CA ARG A 163 11.22 -10.22 -5.63
C ARG A 163 12.59 -10.76 -5.23
N ILE A 164 12.59 -11.67 -4.26
CA ILE A 164 13.78 -12.30 -3.71
C ILE A 164 13.81 -13.76 -4.14
N ARG A 165 14.91 -14.20 -4.73
CA ARG A 165 15.10 -15.60 -5.14
C ARG A 165 15.58 -16.43 -3.96
N LEU A 166 14.88 -17.52 -3.68
CA LEU A 166 15.28 -18.50 -2.66
C LEU A 166 16.16 -19.63 -3.24
N LYS A 167 15.93 -19.99 -4.52
CA LYS A 167 16.69 -21.00 -5.27
C LYS A 167 16.57 -20.77 -6.78
#